data_AF-W4EVJ8-F1
#
_entry.id   AF-W4EVJ8-F1
#
_cell.length_a   1.000
_cell.length_b   1.000
_cell.length_c   1.000
_cell.angle_alpha   90.00
_cell.angle_beta   90.00
_cell.angle_gamma   90.00
#
_symmetry.space_group_name_H-M   'P 1'
#
loop_
_entity.id
_entity.type
_entity.pdbx_description
1 polymer ?
#
loop_
_entity_poly.entity_id
_entity_poly.type
_entity_poly.pdbx_seq_one_letter_code
_entity_poly.pdbx_strand_id
1 'polypeptide(L)'
;MQGFKRYCSFVILILLLTGCAGVEKDKTSSNAKITVEPYNLSEKESLLISKSGVGHIKFFKLNGTLAEDDDLEISVEVFEKGKFKEELLKTWDDPEKNYNDTLISFGISDFNDEVRPLKLISGIPSGYVTTNYSNKMTSSSFNNLVGGKVTLKKNKPVYLAAWLSTTKKELRSVESENGEIPASIAETELAFLYKVLWTYKEKN
;
A
#
# COMPACT_ATOMS: atom_id res chain seq x y z
N MET A 1 26.60 -71.59 -27.69
CA MET A 1 25.58 -70.53 -27.54
C MET A 1 25.27 -70.31 -26.06
N GLN A 2 26.08 -69.51 -25.36
CA GLN A 2 25.82 -69.03 -24.00
C GLN A 2 26.72 -67.80 -23.81
N GLY A 3 26.12 -66.61 -23.72
CA GLY A 3 26.90 -65.37 -23.63
C GLY A 3 26.12 -64.07 -23.83
N PHE A 4 24.82 -64.14 -24.14
CA PHE A 4 24.03 -62.95 -24.51
C PHE A 4 23.05 -62.47 -23.42
N LYS A 5 23.30 -62.80 -22.15
CA LYS A 5 22.35 -62.49 -21.05
C LYS A 5 22.95 -61.70 -19.88
N ARG A 6 24.07 -60.99 -20.11
CA ARG A 6 24.77 -60.26 -19.04
C ARG A 6 25.19 -58.84 -19.40
N TYR A 7 24.59 -58.27 -20.45
CA TYR A 7 24.90 -56.91 -20.93
C TYR A 7 23.68 -55.97 -21.00
N CYS A 8 22.55 -56.33 -20.38
CA CYS A 8 21.39 -55.43 -20.26
C CYS A 8 21.26 -54.77 -18.88
N SER A 9 22.12 -55.09 -17.91
CA SER A 9 21.99 -54.58 -16.54
C SER A 9 22.91 -53.40 -16.21
N PHE A 10 23.74 -52.94 -17.14
CA PHE A 10 24.69 -51.84 -16.91
C PHE A 10 24.28 -50.50 -17.55
N VAL A 11 23.24 -50.46 -18.39
CA VAL A 11 22.81 -49.22 -19.08
C VAL A 11 21.81 -48.40 -18.25
N ILE A 12 21.17 -48.98 -17.23
CA ILE A 12 20.17 -48.28 -16.40
C ILE A 12 20.83 -47.40 -15.31
N LEU A 13 22.12 -47.59 -14.99
CA LEU A 13 22.77 -46.86 -13.90
C LEU A 13 23.29 -45.46 -14.28
N ILE A 14 23.37 -45.12 -15.57
CA ILE A 14 23.97 -43.84 -16.04
C ILE A 14 22.89 -42.74 -16.24
N LEU A 15 21.60 -43.10 -16.28
CA LEU A 15 20.50 -42.14 -16.51
C LEU A 15 19.98 -41.45 -15.23
N LEU A 16 20.51 -41.76 -14.05
CA LEU A 16 20.07 -41.16 -12.78
C LEU A 16 20.88 -39.94 -12.34
N LEU A 17 21.84 -39.46 -13.14
CA LEU A 17 22.74 -38.36 -12.77
C LEU A 17 22.45 -37.02 -13.47
N THR A 18 21.38 -36.91 -14.26
CA THR A 18 20.85 -35.60 -14.72
C THR A 18 19.68 -35.14 -13.85
N GLY A 19 19.81 -35.32 -12.53
CA GLY A 19 19.06 -34.53 -11.57
C GLY A 19 19.90 -33.31 -11.23
N CYS A 20 19.96 -32.34 -12.15
CA CYS A 20 20.34 -30.98 -11.77
C CYS A 20 19.16 -30.48 -10.92
N ALA A 21 19.18 -30.82 -9.63
CA ALA A 21 18.50 -30.04 -8.63
C ALA A 21 19.13 -28.67 -8.77
N GLY A 22 18.49 -27.84 -9.60
CA GLY A 22 18.53 -26.40 -9.45
C GLY A 22 18.04 -26.18 -8.04
N VAL A 23 18.98 -26.21 -7.10
CA VAL A 23 18.90 -25.49 -5.85
C VAL A 23 18.46 -24.12 -6.31
N GLU A 24 17.17 -23.84 -6.12
CA GLU A 24 16.66 -22.49 -6.04
C GLU A 24 17.68 -21.81 -5.15
N LYS A 25 18.57 -21.04 -5.78
CA LYS A 25 19.33 -20.04 -5.06
C LYS A 25 18.21 -19.25 -4.43
N ASP A 26 18.02 -19.45 -3.13
CA ASP A 26 17.45 -18.48 -2.24
C ASP A 26 17.97 -17.16 -2.76
N LYS A 27 17.10 -16.45 -3.51
CA LYS A 27 17.37 -15.10 -3.97
C LYS A 27 17.59 -14.39 -2.66
N THR A 28 18.87 -14.19 -2.37
CA THR A 28 19.37 -13.55 -1.16
C THR A 28 18.51 -12.33 -1.04
N SER A 29 17.65 -12.34 -0.01
CA SER A 29 16.66 -11.29 0.22
C SER A 29 17.39 -9.98 0.03
N SER A 30 17.07 -9.27 -1.04
CA SER A 30 17.55 -7.92 -1.24
C SER A 30 17.27 -7.21 0.09
N ASN A 31 18.30 -6.68 0.73
CA ASN A 31 18.17 -5.85 1.94
C ASN A 31 17.53 -4.49 1.59
N ALA A 32 16.60 -4.47 0.62
CA ALA A 32 15.76 -3.36 0.29
C ALA A 32 14.99 -2.97 1.54
N LYS A 33 15.44 -1.88 2.19
CA LYS A 33 14.71 -1.24 3.26
C LYS A 33 13.92 -0.10 2.63
N ILE A 34 12.65 -0.36 2.38
CA ILE A 34 11.71 0.70 2.04
C ILE A 34 11.13 1.23 3.34
N THR A 35 11.19 2.55 3.48
CA THR A 35 10.69 3.26 4.65
C THR A 35 9.73 4.34 4.23
N VAL A 36 8.76 4.61 5.09
CA VAL A 36 7.80 5.68 4.93
C VAL A 36 7.68 6.45 6.24
N GLU A 37 7.63 7.77 6.15
CA GLU A 37 7.46 8.63 7.31
C GLU A 37 6.59 9.84 7.00
N PRO A 38 5.83 10.38 7.98
CA PRO A 38 5.09 11.62 7.79
C PRO A 38 6.00 12.77 7.36
N TYR A 39 5.55 13.57 6.40
CA TYR A 39 6.22 14.79 5.96
C TYR A 39 5.51 16.01 6.52
N ASN A 40 6.23 16.79 7.34
CA ASN A 40 5.76 18.08 7.82
C ASN A 40 6.08 19.15 6.79
N LEU A 41 5.03 19.76 6.25
CA LEU A 41 5.15 20.88 5.33
C LEU A 41 5.83 22.08 6.00
N SER A 42 6.68 22.77 5.26
CA SER A 42 7.10 24.12 5.60
C SER A 42 5.92 25.09 5.58
N GLU A 43 6.10 26.27 6.19
CA GLU A 43 5.12 27.35 6.15
C GLU A 43 4.77 27.76 4.71
N LYS A 44 5.78 27.79 3.83
CA LYS A 44 5.61 28.14 2.43
C LYS A 44 4.80 27.11 1.66
N GLU A 45 5.09 25.81 1.84
CA GLU A 45 4.32 24.73 1.20
C GLU A 45 2.87 24.72 1.71
N SER A 46 2.69 24.87 3.02
CA SER A 46 1.37 24.96 3.65
C SER A 46 0.55 26.13 3.09
N LEU A 47 1.18 27.29 2.92
CA LEU A 47 0.54 28.46 2.33
C LEU A 47 0.13 28.19 0.87
N LEU A 48 1.00 27.62 0.05
CA LEU A 48 0.69 27.29 -1.35
C LEU A 48 -0.50 26.33 -1.45
N ILE A 49 -0.49 25.26 -0.64
CA ILE A 49 -1.57 24.26 -0.63
C ILE A 49 -2.89 24.91 -0.18
N SER A 50 -2.86 25.79 0.83
CA SER A 50 -4.07 26.50 1.29
C SER A 50 -4.74 27.37 0.22
N LYS A 51 -4.00 27.76 -0.83
CA LYS A 51 -4.54 28.55 -1.96
C LYS A 51 -5.03 27.70 -3.12
N SER A 52 -4.80 26.38 -3.10
CA SER A 52 -5.21 25.47 -4.18
C SER A 52 -6.69 25.08 -4.13
N GLY A 53 -7.36 25.31 -2.98
CA GLY A 53 -8.73 24.85 -2.75
C GLY A 53 -8.87 23.34 -2.54
N VAL A 54 -7.75 22.59 -2.57
CA VAL A 54 -7.76 21.16 -2.23
C VAL A 54 -7.95 21.00 -0.73
N GLY A 55 -8.79 20.04 -0.34
CA GLY A 55 -9.17 19.79 1.05
C GLY A 55 -8.05 19.24 1.94
N HIS A 56 -8.38 18.33 2.86
CA HIS A 56 -7.41 17.81 3.81
C HIS A 56 -6.45 16.83 3.12
N ILE A 57 -5.15 17.11 3.17
CA ILE A 57 -4.10 16.23 2.61
C ILE A 57 -3.09 15.89 3.70
N LYS A 58 -2.64 14.64 3.74
CA LYS A 58 -1.49 14.15 4.51
C LYS A 58 -0.36 13.80 3.56
N PHE A 59 0.86 14.17 3.92
CA PHE A 59 2.06 13.98 3.10
C PHE A 59 3.02 13.01 3.78
N PHE A 60 3.71 12.20 2.99
CA PHE A 60 4.68 11.22 3.47
C PHE A 60 5.90 11.19 2.54
N LYS A 61 7.05 10.86 3.10
CA LYS A 61 8.30 10.61 2.38
C LYS A 61 8.55 9.12 2.26
N LEU A 62 8.81 8.65 1.04
CA LEU A 62 9.30 7.32 0.73
C LEU A 62 10.81 7.35 0.54
N ASN A 63 11.49 6.37 1.11
CA ASN A 63 12.93 6.18 0.98
C ASN A 63 13.26 4.69 0.82
N GLY A 64 14.15 4.36 -0.11
CA GLY A 64 14.62 3.00 -0.35
C GLY A 64 14.56 2.60 -1.82
N THR A 65 15.01 1.40 -2.13
CA THR A 65 15.04 0.86 -3.51
C THR A 65 14.29 -0.46 -3.55
N LEU A 66 13.34 -0.60 -4.48
CA LEU A 66 12.70 -1.87 -4.80
C LEU A 66 13.64 -2.76 -5.62
N ALA A 67 13.54 -4.08 -5.43
CA ALA A 67 14.14 -5.02 -6.37
C ALA A 67 13.35 -5.05 -7.70
N GLU A 68 13.97 -5.55 -8.77
CA GLU A 68 13.37 -5.61 -10.11
C GLU A 68 12.01 -6.34 -10.16
N ASP A 69 11.88 -7.41 -9.38
CA ASP A 69 10.68 -8.24 -9.29
C ASP A 69 9.67 -7.73 -8.24
N ASP A 70 9.95 -6.57 -7.64
CA ASP A 70 9.15 -6.00 -6.56
C ASP A 70 8.37 -4.79 -7.03
N ASP A 71 7.29 -4.53 -6.30
CA ASP A 71 6.41 -3.40 -6.55
C ASP A 71 5.95 -2.73 -5.27
N LEU A 72 5.55 -1.46 -5.41
CA LEU A 72 4.95 -0.69 -4.33
C LEU A 72 3.52 -0.35 -4.73
N GLU A 73 2.58 -1.09 -4.16
CA GLU A 73 1.17 -0.85 -4.36
C GLU A 73 0.71 0.26 -3.41
N ILE A 74 -0.07 1.19 -3.95
CA ILE A 74 -0.76 2.24 -3.20
C ILE A 74 -2.24 2.13 -3.51
N SER A 75 -3.09 2.16 -2.49
CA SER A 75 -4.53 2.04 -2.66
C SER A 75 -5.31 2.61 -1.49
N VAL A 76 -6.64 2.60 -1.60
CA VAL A 76 -7.57 2.99 -0.54
C VAL A 76 -8.53 1.85 -0.28
N GLU A 77 -8.45 1.27 0.92
CA GLU A 77 -9.41 0.26 1.36
C GLU A 77 -10.64 0.93 1.97
N VAL A 78 -11.82 0.53 1.51
CA VAL A 78 -13.10 1.02 1.98
C VAL A 78 -13.67 0.03 2.99
N PHE A 79 -14.03 0.52 4.16
CA PHE A 79 -14.72 -0.24 5.19
C PHE A 79 -16.11 0.32 5.42
N GLU A 80 -17.11 -0.55 5.44
CA GLU A 80 -18.49 -0.21 5.79
C GLU A 80 -18.91 -1.01 7.02
N LYS A 81 -19.34 -0.31 8.08
CA LYS A 81 -19.68 -0.91 9.39
C LYS A 81 -18.57 -1.82 9.92
N GLY A 82 -17.34 -1.35 9.83
CA GLY A 82 -16.14 -2.06 10.28
C GLY A 82 -15.69 -3.24 9.41
N LYS A 83 -16.32 -3.51 8.27
CA LYS A 83 -15.97 -4.62 7.38
C LYS A 83 -15.43 -4.11 6.06
N PHE A 84 -14.38 -4.77 5.56
CA PHE A 84 -13.86 -4.50 4.22
C PHE A 84 -14.97 -4.66 3.19
N LYS A 85 -15.05 -3.70 2.27
CA LYS A 85 -16.04 -3.64 1.20
C LYS A 85 -15.40 -3.72 -0.18
N GLU A 86 -14.45 -2.83 -0.44
CA GLU A 86 -13.82 -2.68 -1.75
C GLU A 86 -12.48 -1.97 -1.61
N GLU A 87 -11.69 -2.01 -2.68
CA GLU A 87 -10.41 -1.31 -2.79
C GLU A 87 -10.45 -0.36 -3.99
N LEU A 88 -10.06 0.89 -3.76
CA LEU A 88 -10.12 1.99 -4.71
C LEU A 88 -8.72 2.55 -4.96
N LEU A 89 -8.56 3.28 -6.07
CA LEU A 89 -7.32 3.98 -6.41
C LEU A 89 -6.08 3.08 -6.35
N LYS A 90 -6.26 1.79 -6.65
CA LYS A 90 -5.16 0.82 -6.67
C LYS A 90 -4.21 1.18 -7.80
N THR A 91 -2.95 1.43 -7.46
CA THR A 91 -1.87 1.70 -8.40
C THR A 91 -0.76 0.69 -8.19
N TRP A 92 -0.25 0.13 -9.27
CA TRP A 92 0.81 -0.86 -9.31
C TRP A 92 1.67 -0.63 -10.56
N ASP A 93 2.81 -1.30 -10.62
CA ASP A 93 3.81 -1.24 -11.67
C ASP A 93 4.33 0.19 -11.91
N ASP A 94 4.56 0.94 -10.82
CA ASP A 94 5.19 2.26 -10.93
C ASP A 94 6.62 2.09 -11.49
N PRO A 95 7.00 2.85 -12.54
CA PRO A 95 8.33 2.77 -13.13
C PRO A 95 9.42 3.25 -12.16
N GLU A 96 9.09 4.08 -11.17
CA GLU A 96 10.03 4.49 -10.14
C GLU A 96 10.29 3.35 -9.16
N LYS A 97 11.57 2.98 -9.03
CA LYS A 97 12.04 1.92 -8.13
C LYS A 97 13.03 2.46 -7.09
N ASN A 98 13.50 3.70 -7.22
CA ASN A 98 14.45 4.34 -6.32
C ASN A 98 13.81 5.57 -5.68
N TYR A 99 13.43 5.43 -4.41
CA TYR A 99 12.83 6.50 -3.64
C TYR A 99 13.90 7.19 -2.80
N ASN A 100 14.09 8.49 -3.04
CA ASN A 100 14.98 9.35 -2.25
C ASN A 100 14.20 10.61 -1.86
N ASP A 101 13.65 10.60 -0.65
CA ASP A 101 12.71 11.60 -0.17
C ASP A 101 11.52 11.83 -1.14
N THR A 102 11.12 10.77 -1.85
CA THR A 102 10.01 10.83 -2.81
C THR A 102 8.71 11.08 -2.06
N LEU A 103 7.97 12.11 -2.46
CA LEU A 103 6.72 12.48 -1.80
C LEU A 103 5.56 11.63 -2.33
N ILE A 104 4.76 11.12 -1.39
CA ILE A 104 3.41 10.62 -1.66
C ILE A 104 2.42 11.39 -0.78
N SER A 105 1.15 11.41 -1.18
CA SER A 105 0.14 12.12 -0.41
C SER A 105 -1.23 11.47 -0.50
N PHE A 106 -2.03 11.67 0.53
CA PHE A 106 -3.40 11.18 0.58
C PHE A 106 -4.32 12.30 0.98
N GLY A 107 -5.34 12.53 0.18
CA GLY A 107 -6.23 13.65 0.33
C GLY A 107 -7.69 13.28 0.18
N ILE A 108 -8.51 14.11 0.79
CA ILE A 108 -9.94 14.17 0.60
C ILE A 108 -10.34 15.61 0.29
N SER A 109 -11.30 15.79 -0.60
CA SER A 109 -11.86 17.10 -0.95
C SER A 109 -13.39 17.04 -0.98
N ASP A 110 -14.02 18.22 -0.87
CA ASP A 110 -15.46 18.43 -1.10
C ASP A 110 -16.38 17.74 -0.08
N PHE A 111 -16.18 18.03 1.21
CA PHE A 111 -16.97 17.48 2.33
C PHE A 111 -18.25 18.27 2.68
N ASN A 112 -18.52 19.39 2.01
CA ASN A 112 -19.50 20.40 2.47
C ASN A 112 -20.69 20.65 1.53
N ASP A 113 -20.89 19.84 0.50
CA ASP A 113 -22.04 20.00 -0.41
C ASP A 113 -22.86 18.70 -0.35
N GLU A 114 -24.09 18.74 0.18
CA GLU A 114 -25.01 17.58 0.26
C GLU A 114 -25.25 16.90 -1.10
N VAL A 115 -24.85 17.58 -2.18
CA VAL A 115 -25.02 17.18 -3.58
C VAL A 115 -23.73 16.60 -4.18
N ARG A 116 -22.54 16.83 -3.59
CA ARG A 116 -21.26 16.41 -4.20
C ARG A 116 -20.64 15.19 -3.51
N PRO A 117 -20.22 14.17 -4.28
CA PRO A 117 -19.52 13.03 -3.72
C PRO A 117 -18.14 13.44 -3.17
N LEU A 118 -17.70 12.74 -2.12
CA LEU A 118 -16.38 12.95 -1.53
C LEU A 118 -15.30 12.58 -2.56
N LYS A 119 -14.40 13.52 -2.87
CA LYS A 119 -13.30 13.24 -3.78
C LYS A 119 -12.11 12.69 -3.02
N LEU A 120 -11.73 11.45 -3.32
CA LEU A 120 -10.52 10.80 -2.82
C LEU A 120 -9.35 11.11 -3.76
N ILE A 121 -8.19 11.38 -3.19
CA ILE A 121 -6.97 11.78 -3.89
C ILE A 121 -5.80 10.94 -3.36
N SER A 122 -5.04 10.32 -4.26
CA SER A 122 -3.76 9.68 -3.95
C SER A 122 -2.67 10.26 -4.84
N GLY A 123 -1.73 11.00 -4.25
CA GLY A 123 -0.50 11.42 -4.89
C GLY A 123 0.54 10.31 -4.79
N ILE A 124 0.99 9.84 -5.94
CA ILE A 124 1.93 8.74 -6.13
C ILE A 124 3.23 9.29 -6.76
N PRO A 125 4.35 8.56 -6.75
CA PRO A 125 5.61 9.06 -7.33
C PRO A 125 5.47 9.56 -8.77
N SER A 126 4.69 8.85 -9.59
CA SER A 126 4.44 9.16 -11.00
C SER A 126 3.35 10.22 -11.26
N GLY A 127 2.66 10.75 -10.24
CA GLY A 127 1.60 11.74 -10.42
C GLY A 127 0.53 11.70 -9.34
N TYR A 128 -0.75 11.76 -9.73
CA TYR A 128 -1.85 11.57 -8.79
C TYR A 128 -3.07 10.95 -9.48
N VAL A 129 -3.86 10.23 -8.69
CA VAL A 129 -5.12 9.62 -9.12
C VAL A 129 -6.25 10.08 -8.20
N THR A 130 -7.47 10.17 -8.73
CA THR A 130 -8.64 10.60 -7.96
C THR A 130 -9.86 9.79 -8.31
N THR A 131 -10.75 9.61 -7.35
CA THR A 131 -12.08 9.03 -7.57
C THR A 131 -13.09 9.76 -6.69
N ASN A 132 -14.36 9.67 -7.07
CA ASN A 132 -15.46 10.23 -6.29
C ASN A 132 -16.19 9.10 -5.56
N TYR A 133 -16.49 9.30 -4.29
CA TYR A 133 -17.23 8.35 -3.45
C TYR A 133 -18.47 9.01 -2.87
N SER A 134 -19.64 8.50 -3.27
CA SER A 134 -20.91 8.96 -2.71
C SER A 134 -21.08 8.44 -1.29
N ASN A 135 -21.40 9.33 -0.36
CA ASN A 135 -21.68 8.99 1.02
C ASN A 135 -22.70 9.96 1.62
N LYS A 136 -23.27 9.61 2.78
CA LYS A 136 -24.26 10.42 3.51
C LYS A 136 -23.78 10.78 4.91
N MET A 137 -22.46 10.80 5.10
CA MET A 137 -21.86 10.98 6.42
C MET A 137 -21.95 12.46 6.82
N THR A 138 -22.25 12.73 8.09
CA THR A 138 -22.46 14.09 8.59
C THR A 138 -21.34 14.55 9.51
N SER A 139 -20.54 13.61 10.03
CA SER A 139 -19.37 13.87 10.85
C SER A 139 -18.20 13.01 10.37
N SER A 140 -17.00 13.60 10.33
CA SER A 140 -15.80 12.88 9.90
C SER A 140 -14.52 13.43 10.51
N SER A 141 -13.46 12.63 10.45
CA SER A 141 -12.10 13.04 10.78
C SER A 141 -11.10 12.46 9.80
N PHE A 142 -9.97 13.14 9.59
CA PHE A 142 -8.88 12.67 8.74
C PHE A 142 -7.55 12.70 9.48
N ASN A 143 -7.05 11.51 9.85
CA ASN A 143 -5.94 11.35 10.78
C ASN A 143 -4.76 10.63 10.12
N ASN A 144 -3.56 10.95 10.59
CA ASN A 144 -2.38 10.12 10.33
C ASN A 144 -2.49 8.86 11.20
N LEU A 145 -2.14 7.71 10.63
CA LEU A 145 -2.04 6.44 11.37
C LEU A 145 -0.59 6.07 11.71
N VAL A 146 0.36 6.87 11.21
CA VAL A 146 1.79 6.70 11.47
C VAL A 146 2.33 7.99 12.08
N GLY A 147 3.01 7.87 13.23
CA GLY A 147 3.61 9.00 13.94
C GLY A 147 5.09 9.25 13.62
N GLY A 148 5.77 8.28 13.01
CA GLY A 148 7.21 8.35 12.72
C GLY A 148 7.62 7.43 11.58
N LYS A 149 8.92 7.16 11.47
CA LYS A 149 9.47 6.30 10.41
C LYS A 149 9.06 4.84 10.59
N VAL A 150 8.40 4.28 9.58
CA VAL A 150 8.03 2.86 9.51
C VAL A 150 8.83 2.20 8.39
N THR A 151 9.38 1.02 8.66
CA THR A 151 9.98 0.16 7.63
C THR A 151 8.91 -0.78 7.10
N LEU A 152 8.68 -0.75 5.79
CA LEU A 152 7.73 -1.65 5.14
C LEU A 152 8.25 -3.09 5.23
N LYS A 153 7.34 -4.01 5.54
CA LYS A 153 7.60 -5.45 5.44
C LYS A 153 6.88 -5.96 4.20
N LYS A 154 7.60 -6.73 3.38
CA LYS A 154 7.04 -7.30 2.16
C LYS A 154 5.77 -8.11 2.46
N ASN A 155 4.74 -7.93 1.64
CA ASN A 155 3.39 -8.49 1.74
C ASN A 155 2.66 -8.17 3.06
N LYS A 156 3.07 -7.11 3.77
CA LYS A 156 2.34 -6.59 4.93
C LYS A 156 1.94 -5.15 4.66
N PRO A 157 0.64 -4.83 4.69
CA PRO A 157 0.19 -3.47 4.44
C PRO A 157 0.59 -2.56 5.60
N VAL A 158 0.85 -1.30 5.27
CA VAL A 158 0.97 -0.21 6.23
C VAL A 158 -0.05 0.85 5.84
N TYR A 159 -0.93 1.19 6.78
CA TYR A 159 -1.94 2.22 6.61
C TYR A 159 -1.38 3.56 7.09
N LEU A 160 -1.36 4.57 6.24
CA LEU A 160 -0.67 5.83 6.52
C LEU A 160 -1.62 6.91 7.02
N ALA A 161 -2.84 6.91 6.52
CA ALA A 161 -3.89 7.83 6.92
C ALA A 161 -5.25 7.13 6.90
N ALA A 162 -6.19 7.65 7.68
CA ALA A 162 -7.58 7.20 7.63
C ALA A 162 -8.54 8.37 7.69
N TRP A 163 -9.55 8.31 6.81
CA TRP A 163 -10.76 9.09 6.95
C TRP A 163 -11.83 8.22 7.59
N LEU A 164 -12.30 8.63 8.78
CA LEU A 164 -13.32 7.91 9.52
C LEU A 164 -14.57 8.78 9.60
N SER A 165 -15.74 8.16 9.48
CA SER A 165 -16.98 8.91 9.39
C SER A 165 -18.19 8.19 9.97
N THR A 166 -19.19 8.99 10.33
CA THR A 166 -20.45 8.54 10.89
C THR A 166 -21.56 9.57 10.64
N THR A 167 -22.80 9.11 10.69
CA THR A 167 -24.00 9.94 10.78
C THR A 167 -24.33 10.39 12.21
N LYS A 168 -23.63 9.83 13.21
CA LYS A 168 -23.76 10.18 14.63
C LYS A 168 -23.06 11.51 14.95
N LYS A 169 -23.43 12.13 16.07
CA LYS A 169 -22.91 13.44 16.49
C LYS A 169 -21.45 13.42 16.96
N GLU A 170 -20.94 12.25 17.36
CA GLU A 170 -19.61 12.12 17.95
C GLU A 170 -18.82 11.05 17.23
N LEU A 171 -17.55 11.36 16.97
CA LEU A 171 -16.55 10.43 16.45
C LEU A 171 -15.37 10.46 17.42
N ARG A 172 -14.97 9.28 17.92
CA ARG A 172 -13.83 9.17 18.83
C ARG A 172 -12.51 9.44 18.09
N SER A 173 -11.53 9.95 18.81
CA SER A 173 -10.16 10.09 18.29
C SER A 173 -9.59 8.74 17.88
N VAL A 174 -8.79 8.75 16.83
CA VAL A 174 -8.20 7.55 16.23
C VAL A 174 -6.77 7.44 16.68
N GLU A 175 -6.46 6.35 17.36
CA GLU A 175 -5.09 5.92 17.62
C GLU A 175 -4.84 4.65 16.81
N SER A 176 -3.69 4.60 16.15
CA SER A 176 -3.20 3.40 15.46
C SER A 176 -1.78 3.13 15.92
N GLU A 177 -1.47 1.85 16.09
CA GLU A 177 -0.12 1.39 16.32
C GLU A 177 0.64 1.39 14.99
N ASN A 178 1.30 2.51 14.66
CA ASN A 178 2.27 2.65 13.56
C ASN A 178 1.83 2.00 12.23
N GLY A 179 0.62 2.32 11.78
CA GLY A 179 0.09 1.93 10.48
C GLY A 179 -0.56 0.56 10.44
N GLU A 180 -0.98 0.04 11.58
CA GLU A 180 -1.99 -1.02 11.67
C GLU A 180 -3.41 -0.46 11.50
N ILE A 181 -4.37 -1.35 11.22
CA ILE A 181 -5.79 -1.01 11.15
C ILE A 181 -6.24 -0.53 12.56
N PRO A 182 -6.70 0.71 12.73
CA PRO A 182 -7.15 1.18 14.04
C PRO A 182 -8.42 0.44 14.48
N ALA A 183 -8.46 0.03 15.74
CA ALA A 183 -9.60 -0.68 16.33
C ALA A 183 -10.91 0.13 16.24
N SER A 184 -10.83 1.46 16.20
CA SER A 184 -11.97 2.37 16.08
C SER A 184 -12.78 2.18 14.79
N ILE A 185 -12.24 1.53 13.76
CA ILE A 185 -12.97 1.23 12.52
C ILE A 185 -14.22 0.39 12.77
N ALA A 186 -14.20 -0.49 13.77
CA ALA A 186 -15.36 -1.29 14.16
C ALA A 186 -16.56 -0.42 14.61
N GLU A 187 -16.30 0.80 15.07
CA GLU A 187 -17.33 1.74 15.55
C GLU A 187 -17.80 2.72 14.46
N THR A 188 -17.13 2.74 13.29
CA THR A 188 -17.42 3.66 12.18
C THR A 188 -18.44 3.09 11.20
N GLU A 189 -19.21 3.97 10.57
CA GLU A 189 -20.16 3.56 9.54
C GLU A 189 -19.49 3.45 8.18
N LEU A 190 -18.56 4.36 7.88
CA LEU A 190 -17.74 4.35 6.68
C LEU A 190 -16.32 4.82 7.03
N ALA A 191 -15.33 4.12 6.50
CA ALA A 191 -13.92 4.47 6.65
C ALA A 191 -13.14 4.24 5.35
N PHE A 192 -12.18 5.13 5.08
CA PHE A 192 -11.21 5.01 4.01
C PHE A 192 -9.82 4.91 4.62
N LEU A 193 -9.12 3.83 4.33
CA LEU A 193 -7.79 3.55 4.84
C LEU A 193 -6.79 3.61 3.69
N TYR A 194 -5.89 4.57 3.74
CA TYR A 194 -4.88 4.76 2.70
C TYR A 194 -3.69 3.83 2.97
N LYS A 195 -3.49 2.89 2.05
CA LYS A 195 -2.61 1.74 2.21
C LYS A 195 -1.38 1.87 1.31
N VAL A 196 -0.24 1.46 1.85
CA VAL A 196 0.99 1.19 1.09
C VAL A 196 1.40 -0.26 1.33
N LEU A 197 1.70 -0.98 0.26
CA LEU A 197 2.06 -2.39 0.29
C LEU A 197 3.27 -2.64 -0.60
N TRP A 198 4.39 -3.04 0.03
CA TRP A 198 5.51 -3.61 -0.72
C TRP A 198 5.19 -5.06 -1.08
N THR A 199 5.09 -5.37 -2.37
CA THR A 199 4.68 -6.68 -2.89
C THR A 199 5.62 -7.16 -4.00
N TYR A 200 5.34 -8.33 -4.56
CA TYR A 200 5.92 -8.79 -5.83
C TYR A 200 5.14 -8.16 -6.98
N LYS A 201 5.81 -7.89 -8.10
CA LYS A 201 5.12 -7.55 -9.34
C LYS A 201 4.14 -8.67 -9.72
N GLU A 202 2.92 -8.31 -10.07
CA GLU A 202 2.00 -9.28 -10.67
C GLU A 202 2.58 -9.76 -12.01
N LYS A 203 2.59 -11.08 -12.22
CA LYS A 203 2.96 -11.65 -13.50
C LYS A 203 1.75 -11.55 -14.43
N ASN A 204 1.82 -10.63 -15.39
CA ASN A 204 0.89 -10.60 -16.53
C ASN A 204 1.04 -11.85 -17.41
#